data_AF-A0A2D3WP35-F1
#
_entry.id   AF-A0A2D3WP35-F1
#
_cell.length_a   1.000
_cell.length_b   1.000
_cell.length_c   1.000
_cell.angle_alpha   90.00
_cell.angle_beta   90.00
_cell.angle_gamma   90.00
#
_symmetry.space_group_name_H-M   'P 1'
#
loop_
_entity.id
_entity.type
_entity.pdbx_description
1 polymer ?
#
loop_
_entity_poly.entity_id
_entity_poly.type
_entity_poly.pdbx_seq_one_letter_code
_entity_poly.pdbx_strand_id
1 'polypeptide(L)'
;MKQLKKDIKNGIGKDEAFTKFISRNGDPKKGSRVLALFPEQLFAEKYAKANKILISIYGLLSLFALLGLSVQFAHLPPLWLLFLLTIGVLLPALVLYLLYKKNAGAYMFLAFLLVKGIFDLLRQSDQSMILIGILINLGLLIFVVILKQKMFPYQNFFNTKKDENGLYIYKDTVSV
;
A
#
# COMPACT_ATOMS: atom_id res chain seq x y z
N MET A 1 6.12 21.78 5.67
CA MET A 1 5.56 20.43 5.38
C MET A 1 4.26 20.12 6.11
N LYS A 2 4.08 20.46 7.41
CA LYS A 2 2.81 20.24 8.13
C LYS A 2 1.62 20.99 7.50
N GLN A 3 1.81 22.25 7.07
CA GLN A 3 0.78 23.03 6.34
C GLN A 3 0.33 22.36 5.04
N LEU A 4 1.24 21.95 4.15
CA LEU A 4 0.88 21.30 2.88
C LEU A 4 -0.01 20.05 3.09
N LYS A 5 0.30 19.25 4.11
CA LYS A 5 -0.54 18.09 4.49
C LYS A 5 -1.91 18.50 5.05
N LYS A 6 -1.98 19.66 5.73
CA LYS A 6 -3.22 20.21 6.29
C LYS A 6 -4.10 20.79 5.18
N ASP A 7 -3.50 21.49 4.23
CA ASP A 7 -4.18 22.11 3.08
C ASP A 7 -4.82 21.04 2.18
N ILE A 8 -4.07 19.97 1.87
CA ILE A 8 -4.61 18.79 1.16
C ILE A 8 -5.74 18.10 1.95
N LYS A 9 -5.59 17.95 3.27
CA LYS A 9 -6.62 17.34 4.12
C LYS A 9 -7.89 18.20 4.23
N ASN A 10 -7.76 19.51 4.05
CA ASN A 10 -8.87 20.46 4.05
C ASN A 10 -9.57 20.53 2.68
N GLY A 11 -9.19 19.69 1.72
CA GLY A 11 -9.82 19.62 0.40
C GLY A 11 -9.29 20.63 -0.62
N ILE A 12 -8.19 21.33 -0.33
CA ILE A 12 -7.55 22.22 -1.30
C ILE A 12 -6.92 21.38 -2.41
N GLY A 13 -7.16 21.76 -3.67
CA GLY A 13 -6.61 21.09 -4.84
C GLY A 13 -5.08 21.01 -4.78
N LYS A 14 -4.50 19.93 -5.32
CA LYS A 14 -3.05 19.67 -5.21
C LYS A 14 -2.20 20.79 -5.80
N ASP A 15 -2.64 21.37 -6.92
CA ASP A 15 -1.95 22.46 -7.59
C ASP A 15 -1.99 23.73 -6.76
N GLU A 16 -3.15 24.09 -6.22
CA GLU A 16 -3.30 25.26 -5.35
C GLU A 16 -2.52 25.12 -4.03
N ALA A 17 -2.52 23.91 -3.44
CA ALA A 17 -1.73 23.60 -2.26
C ALA A 17 -0.22 23.64 -2.53
N PHE A 18 0.21 23.24 -3.74
CA PHE A 18 1.59 23.35 -4.18
C PHE A 18 2.01 24.82 -4.35
N THR A 19 1.22 25.62 -5.06
CA THR A 19 1.50 27.05 -5.29
C THR A 19 1.58 27.82 -3.98
N LYS A 20 0.67 27.56 -3.02
CA LYS A 20 0.74 28.12 -1.65
C LYS A 20 1.97 27.67 -0.86
N PHE A 21 2.53 26.51 -1.17
CA PHE A 21 3.73 26.01 -0.51
C PHE A 21 5.00 26.63 -1.11
N ILE A 22 5.06 26.80 -2.45
CA ILE A 22 6.15 27.49 -3.14
C ILE A 22 6.20 28.98 -2.75
N SER A 23 5.06 29.67 -2.73
CA SER A 23 4.98 31.10 -2.36
C SER A 23 5.43 31.40 -0.93
N ARG A 24 5.57 30.38 -0.08
CA ARG A 24 6.11 30.46 1.29
C ARG A 24 7.58 30.03 1.38
N ASN A 25 8.34 30.12 0.29
CA ASN A 25 9.73 29.63 0.17
C ASN A 25 9.89 28.14 0.50
N GLY A 26 8.88 27.32 0.19
CA GLY A 26 8.95 25.88 0.36
C GLY A 26 9.78 25.20 -0.73
N ASP A 27 10.63 24.24 -0.36
CA ASP A 27 11.44 23.44 -1.30
C ASP A 27 10.55 22.63 -2.28
N PRO A 28 10.56 22.94 -3.59
CA PRO A 28 9.70 22.30 -4.59
C PRO A 28 9.85 20.77 -4.63
N LYS A 29 11.06 20.26 -4.37
CA LYS A 29 11.37 18.83 -4.36
C LYS A 29 10.70 18.11 -3.19
N LYS A 30 10.62 18.76 -2.03
CA LYS A 30 9.93 18.22 -0.85
C LYS A 30 8.42 18.33 -0.99
N GLY A 31 7.91 19.43 -1.55
CA GLY A 31 6.48 19.63 -1.78
C GLY A 31 5.89 18.59 -2.73
N SER A 32 6.51 18.40 -3.89
CA SER A 32 6.10 17.41 -4.89
C SER A 32 6.13 15.97 -4.37
N ARG A 33 7.17 15.61 -3.59
CA ARG A 33 7.25 14.30 -2.93
C ARG A 33 6.11 14.07 -1.95
N VAL A 34 5.68 15.09 -1.22
CA VAL A 34 4.57 14.99 -0.27
C VAL A 34 3.23 14.90 -1.00
N LEU A 35 3.04 15.66 -2.09
CA LEU A 35 1.82 15.62 -2.90
C LEU A 35 1.61 14.29 -3.60
N ALA A 36 2.68 13.66 -4.06
CA ALA A 36 2.64 12.34 -4.68
C ALA A 36 2.17 11.22 -3.73
N LEU A 37 2.28 11.42 -2.41
CA LEU A 37 1.81 10.46 -1.41
C LEU A 37 0.28 10.51 -1.22
N PHE A 38 -0.38 11.57 -1.66
CA PHE A 38 -1.83 11.68 -1.58
C PHE A 38 -2.45 11.12 -2.87
N PRO A 39 -3.42 10.19 -2.77
CA PRO A 39 -4.13 9.73 -3.95
C PRO A 39 -4.94 10.89 -4.53
N GLU A 40 -4.99 11.01 -5.86
CA GLU A 40 -5.94 11.92 -6.47
C GLU A 40 -7.36 11.41 -6.25
N GLN A 41 -8.27 12.29 -5.83
CA GLN A 41 -9.65 11.90 -5.49
C GLN A 41 -10.35 11.19 -6.66
N LEU A 42 -10.18 11.67 -7.89
CA LEU A 42 -10.73 11.06 -9.11
C LEU A 42 -10.28 9.60 -9.30
N PHE A 43 -8.97 9.33 -9.17
CA PHE A 43 -8.43 7.98 -9.29
C PHE A 43 -8.79 7.12 -8.07
N ALA A 44 -8.82 7.71 -6.88
CA ALA A 44 -9.17 7.03 -5.64
C ALA A 44 -10.63 6.56 -5.61
N GLU A 45 -11.54 7.29 -6.24
CA GLU A 45 -12.95 6.91 -6.40
C GLU A 45 -13.13 5.88 -7.51
N LYS A 46 -12.52 6.11 -8.68
CA LYS A 46 -12.56 5.17 -9.81
C LYS A 46 -12.10 3.76 -9.43
N TYR A 47 -11.06 3.64 -8.59
CA TYR A 47 -10.54 2.35 -8.14
C TYR A 47 -10.98 1.94 -6.72
N ALA A 48 -11.96 2.63 -6.12
CA ALA A 48 -12.45 2.29 -4.78
C ALA A 48 -13.01 0.87 -4.70
N LYS A 49 -13.76 0.42 -5.72
CA LYS A 49 -14.31 -0.95 -5.78
C LYS A 49 -13.19 -2.00 -5.86
N ALA A 50 -12.18 -1.77 -6.69
CA ALA A 50 -11.04 -2.66 -6.81
C ALA A 50 -10.21 -2.71 -5.51
N ASN A 51 -10.08 -1.58 -4.79
CA ASN A 51 -9.45 -1.56 -3.47
C ASN A 51 -10.24 -2.35 -2.42
N LYS A 52 -11.59 -2.27 -2.44
CA LYS A 52 -12.44 -3.08 -1.57
C LYS A 52 -12.26 -4.58 -1.86
N ILE A 53 -12.20 -4.97 -3.14
CA ILE A 53 -11.92 -6.35 -3.54
C ILE A 53 -10.55 -6.81 -3.00
N LEU A 54 -9.51 -5.98 -3.13
CA LEU A 54 -8.19 -6.28 -2.58
C LEU A 54 -8.23 -6.51 -1.06
N ILE A 55 -8.90 -5.62 -0.32
CA ILE A 55 -9.07 -5.72 1.13
C ILE A 55 -9.80 -7.02 1.49
N SER A 56 -10.88 -7.36 0.77
CA SER A 56 -11.65 -8.58 1.01
C SER A 56 -10.84 -9.85 0.74
N ILE A 57 -10.12 -9.93 -0.39
CA ILE A 57 -9.28 -11.09 -0.72
C ILE A 57 -8.15 -11.25 0.30
N TYR A 58 -7.43 -10.16 0.61
CA TYR A 58 -6.34 -10.21 1.58
C TYR A 58 -6.84 -10.52 2.99
N GLY A 59 -8.00 -9.99 3.38
CA GLY A 59 -8.65 -10.31 4.65
C GLY A 59 -9.00 -11.79 4.76
N LEU A 60 -9.58 -12.36 3.70
CA LEU A 60 -9.91 -13.79 3.65
C LEU A 60 -8.65 -14.67 3.74
N LEU A 61 -7.59 -14.34 3.00
CA LEU A 61 -6.31 -15.04 3.08
C LEU A 61 -5.70 -14.97 4.48
N SER A 62 -5.81 -13.81 5.14
CA SER A 62 -5.31 -13.62 6.50
C SER A 62 -6.08 -14.48 7.51
N LEU A 63 -7.40 -14.64 7.34
CA LEU A 63 -8.20 -15.55 8.15
C LEU A 63 -7.80 -17.01 7.95
N PHE A 64 -7.57 -17.44 6.70
CA PHE A 64 -7.08 -18.80 6.43
C PHE A 64 -5.69 -19.03 7.03
N ALA A 65 -4.79 -18.05 6.96
CA ALA A 65 -3.48 -18.14 7.60
C ALA A 65 -3.60 -18.29 9.13
N LEU A 66 -4.53 -17.56 9.76
CA LEU A 66 -4.80 -17.68 11.20
C LEU A 66 -5.36 -19.06 11.57
N LEU A 67 -6.26 -19.61 10.76
CA LEU A 67 -6.74 -20.99 10.93
C LEU A 67 -5.58 -21.97 10.83
N GLY A 68 -4.68 -21.80 9.85
CA GLY A 68 -3.47 -22.62 9.73
C GLY A 68 -2.57 -22.57 10.97
N LEU A 69 -2.32 -21.37 11.50
CA LEU A 69 -1.57 -21.19 12.75
C LEU A 69 -2.27 -21.88 13.92
N SER A 70 -3.60 -21.78 14.02
CA SER A 70 -4.35 -22.41 15.11
C SER A 70 -4.20 -23.93 15.12
N VAL A 71 -4.18 -24.56 13.93
CA VAL A 71 -3.98 -26.01 13.78
C VAL A 71 -2.53 -26.39 14.08
N GLN A 72 -1.56 -25.64 13.55
CA GLN A 72 -0.13 -25.91 13.73
C GLN A 72 0.30 -25.84 15.21
N PHE A 73 -0.27 -24.90 15.96
CA PHE A 73 0.07 -24.65 17.37
C PHE A 73 -0.98 -25.17 18.36
N ALA A 74 -1.88 -26.05 17.94
CA ALA A 74 -2.94 -26.61 18.79
C ALA A 74 -2.41 -27.38 20.02
N HIS A 75 -1.15 -27.82 19.99
CA HIS A 75 -0.48 -28.52 21.10
C HIS A 75 -0.02 -27.58 22.23
N LEU A 76 0.01 -26.26 22.01
CA LEU A 76 0.42 -25.29 23.01
C LEU A 76 -0.68 -25.07 24.06
N PRO A 77 -0.32 -24.62 25.28
CA PRO A 77 -1.32 -24.24 26.27
C PRO A 77 -2.24 -23.12 25.74
N PRO A 78 -3.54 -23.11 26.11
CA PRO A 78 -4.51 -22.17 25.53
C PRO A 78 -4.12 -20.69 25.62
N LEU A 79 -3.48 -20.28 26.71
CA LEU A 79 -3.02 -18.91 26.91
C LEU A 79 -1.95 -18.50 25.88
N TRP A 80 -1.00 -19.40 25.59
CA TRP A 80 0.05 -19.16 24.60
C TRP A 80 -0.50 -19.14 23.17
N LEU A 81 -1.45 -20.03 22.88
CA LEU A 81 -2.14 -20.04 21.59
C LEU A 81 -2.89 -18.71 21.35
N LEU A 82 -3.65 -18.23 22.35
CA LEU A 82 -4.34 -16.94 22.27
C LEU A 82 -3.37 -15.78 22.07
N PHE A 83 -2.23 -15.78 22.76
CA PHE A 83 -1.20 -14.75 22.61
C PHE A 83 -0.63 -14.74 21.18
N LEU A 84 -0.26 -15.91 20.64
CA LEU A 84 0.25 -16.04 19.27
C LEU A 84 -0.77 -15.62 18.22
N LEU A 85 -2.03 -16.03 18.38
CA LEU A 85 -3.11 -15.64 17.46
C LEU A 85 -3.36 -14.13 17.49
N THR A 86 -3.31 -13.51 18.68
CA THR A 86 -3.45 -12.05 18.84
C THR A 86 -2.35 -11.32 18.08
N ILE A 87 -1.10 -11.76 18.22
CA ILE A 87 0.04 -11.20 17.46
C ILE A 87 -0.12 -11.46 15.96
N GLY A 88 -0.57 -12.66 15.59
CA GLY A 88 -0.83 -13.06 14.21
C GLY A 88 -1.87 -12.20 13.50
N VAL A 89 -2.87 -11.68 14.23
CA VAL A 89 -3.91 -10.79 13.71
C VAL A 89 -3.42 -9.34 13.55
N LEU A 90 -2.55 -8.87 14.44
CA LEU A 90 -2.15 -7.45 14.49
C LEU A 90 -1.54 -6.96 13.18
N LEU A 91 -0.62 -7.74 12.59
CA LEU A 91 0.06 -7.33 11.37
C LEU A 91 -0.89 -7.27 10.16
N PRO A 92 -1.68 -8.31 9.82
CA PRO A 92 -2.70 -8.22 8.78
C PRO A 92 -3.73 -7.11 9.01
N ALA A 93 -4.19 -6.92 10.25
CA ALA A 93 -5.15 -5.88 10.59
C ALA A 93 -4.58 -4.47 10.31
N LEU A 94 -3.31 -4.24 10.64
CA LEU A 94 -2.62 -2.99 10.33
C LEU A 94 -2.54 -2.74 8.82
N VAL A 95 -2.21 -3.77 8.03
CA VAL A 95 -2.17 -3.66 6.56
C VAL A 95 -3.55 -3.35 5.99
N LEU A 96 -4.59 -4.07 6.41
CA LEU A 96 -5.98 -3.84 5.99
C LEU A 96 -6.43 -2.41 6.32
N TYR A 97 -6.11 -1.92 7.53
CA TYR A 97 -6.42 -0.56 7.94
C TYR A 97 -5.73 0.49 7.07
N LEU A 98 -4.45 0.29 6.74
CA LEU A 98 -3.70 1.23 5.91
C LEU A 98 -4.15 1.19 4.44
N LEU A 99 -4.59 0.03 3.93
CA LEU A 99 -5.23 -0.11 2.61
C LEU A 99 -6.61 0.57 2.57
N TYR A 100 -7.39 0.45 3.65
CA TYR A 100 -8.66 1.17 3.79
C TYR A 100 -8.44 2.69 3.77
N LYS A 101 -7.39 3.17 4.46
CA LYS A 101 -6.92 4.57 4.40
C LYS A 101 -6.27 4.97 3.07
N LYS A 102 -6.20 4.06 2.09
CA LYS A 102 -5.58 4.30 0.77
C LYS A 102 -4.17 4.87 0.91
N ASN A 103 -3.34 4.29 1.78
CA ASN A 103 -1.96 4.72 1.95
C ASN A 103 -1.04 4.02 0.95
N ALA A 104 -0.26 4.77 0.16
CA ALA A 104 0.70 4.23 -0.80
C ALA A 104 1.69 3.22 -0.18
N GLY A 105 2.12 3.47 1.07
CA GLY A 105 3.00 2.59 1.84
C GLY A 105 2.40 1.21 2.10
N ALA A 106 1.08 1.12 2.26
CA ALA A 106 0.39 -0.14 2.53
C ALA A 106 0.48 -1.10 1.35
N TYR A 107 0.29 -0.59 0.13
CA TYR A 107 0.40 -1.40 -1.10
C TYR A 107 1.84 -1.89 -1.30
N MET A 108 2.83 -1.05 -1.03
CA MET A 108 4.24 -1.44 -1.13
C MET A 108 4.61 -2.51 -0.09
N PHE A 109 4.14 -2.32 1.14
CA PHE A 109 4.36 -3.28 2.22
C PHE A 109 3.63 -4.61 1.94
N LEU A 110 2.40 -4.58 1.46
CA LEU A 110 1.67 -5.78 1.05
C LEU A 110 2.39 -6.50 -0.10
N ALA A 111 2.87 -5.79 -1.12
CA ALA A 111 3.65 -6.39 -2.19
C ALA A 111 4.92 -7.09 -1.66
N PHE A 112 5.62 -6.45 -0.71
CA PHE A 112 6.77 -7.06 -0.03
C PHE A 112 6.38 -8.35 0.71
N LEU A 113 5.27 -8.35 1.46
CA LEU A 113 4.77 -9.54 2.16
C LEU A 113 4.42 -10.68 1.19
N LEU A 114 3.83 -10.38 0.03
CA LEU A 114 3.50 -11.38 -0.99
C LEU A 114 4.75 -11.98 -1.63
N VAL A 115 5.76 -11.15 -1.92
CA VAL A 115 7.07 -11.63 -2.40
C VAL A 115 7.73 -12.52 -1.36
N LYS A 116 7.75 -12.11 -0.09
CA LYS A 116 8.23 -12.95 1.02
C LYS A 116 7.47 -14.27 1.08
N GLY A 117 6.14 -14.24 0.94
CA GLY A 117 5.28 -15.43 0.92
C GLY A 117 5.66 -16.41 -0.20
N ILE A 118 5.99 -15.91 -1.40
CA ILE A 118 6.50 -16.74 -2.49
C ILE A 118 7.82 -17.43 -2.09
N PHE A 119 8.76 -16.69 -1.51
CA PHE A 119 10.02 -17.28 -1.04
C PHE A 119 9.83 -18.31 0.08
N ASP A 120 8.89 -18.07 0.99
CA ASP A 120 8.55 -19.00 2.06
C ASP A 120 7.92 -20.29 1.51
N LEU A 121 7.08 -20.19 0.47
CA LEU A 121 6.49 -21.34 -0.23
C LEU A 121 7.54 -22.15 -0.99
N LEU A 122 8.51 -21.50 -1.65
CA LEU A 122 9.60 -22.18 -2.38
C LEU A 122 10.49 -23.05 -1.47
N ARG A 123 10.45 -22.83 -0.15
CA ARG A 123 11.19 -23.64 0.84
C ARG A 123 10.44 -24.89 1.31
N GLN A 124 9.19 -25.06 0.90
CA GLN A 124 8.38 -26.21 1.28
C GLN A 124 8.66 -27.42 0.38
N SER A 125 8.33 -28.61 0.86
CA SER A 125 8.62 -29.87 0.17
C SER A 125 7.47 -30.36 -0.73
N ASP A 126 6.24 -29.91 -0.48
CA ASP A 126 5.05 -30.40 -1.21
C ASP A 126 4.79 -29.59 -2.49
N GLN A 127 5.16 -30.18 -3.62
CA GLN A 127 5.08 -29.58 -4.96
C GLN A 127 3.69 -29.05 -5.34
N SER A 128 2.62 -29.73 -4.89
CA SER A 128 1.25 -29.41 -5.31
C SER A 128 0.74 -28.16 -4.59
N MET A 129 0.98 -28.09 -3.28
CA MET A 129 0.61 -26.93 -2.46
C MET A 129 1.45 -25.69 -2.81
N ILE A 130 2.71 -25.88 -3.18
CA ILE A 130 3.61 -24.81 -3.62
C ILE A 130 3.04 -24.09 -4.84
N LEU A 131 2.61 -24.82 -5.86
CA LEU A 131 2.17 -24.22 -7.13
C LEU A 131 0.91 -23.37 -6.95
N ILE A 132 -0.06 -23.86 -6.18
CA ILE A 132 -1.30 -23.13 -5.86
C ILE A 132 -0.98 -21.88 -5.03
N GLY A 133 -0.15 -22.02 -3.99
CA GLY A 133 0.25 -20.91 -3.14
C GLY A 133 0.98 -19.81 -3.91
N ILE A 134 1.88 -20.19 -4.83
CA ILE A 134 2.61 -19.25 -5.68
C ILE A 134 1.65 -18.54 -6.62
N LEU A 135 0.73 -19.25 -7.28
CA LEU A 135 -0.25 -18.63 -8.17
C LEU A 135 -1.12 -17.60 -7.46
N ILE A 136 -1.59 -17.90 -6.25
CA ILE A 136 -2.37 -16.97 -5.43
C ILE A 136 -1.54 -15.73 -5.06
N ASN A 137 -0.33 -15.92 -4.54
CA ASN A 137 0.53 -14.81 -4.13
C ASN A 137 0.94 -13.94 -5.32
N LEU A 138 1.29 -14.55 -6.46
CA LEU A 138 1.69 -13.86 -7.67
C LEU A 138 0.53 -13.08 -8.29
N GLY A 139 -0.66 -13.70 -8.37
CA GLY A 139 -1.87 -13.04 -8.86
C GLY A 139 -2.24 -11.82 -8.01
N LEU A 140 -2.17 -11.97 -6.68
CA LEU A 140 -2.43 -10.87 -5.76
C LEU A 140 -1.35 -9.78 -5.85
N LEU A 141 -0.08 -10.17 -6.05
CA LEU A 141 1.04 -9.24 -6.23
C LEU A 141 0.82 -8.37 -7.47
N ILE A 142 0.50 -8.99 -8.60
CA ILE A 142 0.18 -8.28 -9.85
C ILE A 142 -0.99 -7.32 -9.63
N PHE A 143 -2.04 -7.79 -8.96
CA PHE A 143 -3.22 -6.96 -8.68
C PHE A 143 -2.88 -5.74 -7.81
N VAL A 144 -2.11 -5.93 -6.73
CA VAL A 144 -1.62 -4.84 -5.86
C VAL A 144 -0.77 -3.85 -6.63
N VAL A 145 0.15 -4.32 -7.47
CA VAL A 145 1.04 -3.49 -8.28
C VAL A 145 0.24 -2.62 -9.24
N ILE A 146 -0.70 -3.21 -9.98
CA ILE A 146 -1.58 -2.50 -10.93
C ILE A 146 -2.42 -1.47 -10.20
N LEU A 147 -3.05 -1.85 -9.08
CA LEU A 147 -3.92 -0.96 -8.32
C LEU A 147 -3.14 0.23 -7.76
N LYS A 148 -1.94 -0.01 -7.24
CA LYS A 148 -1.03 1.03 -6.75
C LYS A 148 -0.64 1.99 -7.87
N GLN A 149 -0.20 1.49 -9.03
CA GLN A 149 0.19 2.34 -10.16
C GLN A 149 -0.99 3.20 -10.65
N LYS A 150 -2.21 2.65 -10.64
CA LYS A 150 -3.42 3.36 -11.06
C LYS A 150 -3.91 4.39 -10.03
N MET A 151 -3.76 4.13 -8.73
CA MET A 151 -4.16 5.05 -7.67
C MET A 151 -3.09 6.12 -7.35
N PHE A 152 -1.82 5.84 -7.65
CA PHE A 152 -0.68 6.72 -7.43
C PHE A 152 0.17 6.84 -8.70
N PRO A 153 -0.36 7.45 -9.78
CA PRO A 153 0.31 7.52 -11.08
C PRO A 153 1.66 8.28 -11.02
N TYR A 154 1.82 9.16 -10.04
CA TYR A 154 3.01 9.99 -9.84
C TYR A 154 4.05 9.36 -8.91
N GLN A 155 3.86 8.10 -8.51
CA GLN A 155 4.78 7.39 -7.64
C GLN A 155 5.13 6.03 -8.25
N ASN A 156 6.42 5.78 -8.52
CA ASN A 156 6.97 4.44 -8.76
C ASN A 156 7.08 3.66 -7.44
N PHE A 157 7.32 2.35 -7.50
CA PHE A 157 7.34 1.50 -6.29
C PHE A 157 8.39 1.91 -5.25
N PHE A 158 9.45 2.62 -5.66
CA PHE A 158 10.51 3.06 -4.74
C PHE A 158 10.78 4.57 -4.78
N ASN A 159 10.27 5.29 -5.79
CA ASN A 159 10.59 6.70 -6.04
C ASN A 159 9.38 7.49 -6.56
N THR A 160 9.38 8.81 -6.40
CA THR A 160 8.44 9.69 -7.12
C THR A 160 8.74 9.62 -8.62
N LYS A 161 7.70 9.49 -9.46
CA LYS A 161 7.87 9.50 -10.91
C LYS A 161 8.31 10.90 -11.33
N LYS A 162 9.34 10.97 -12.18
CA LYS A 162 9.85 12.20 -12.78
C LYS A 162 9.28 12.33 -14.19
N ASP A 163 9.02 13.55 -14.63
CA ASP A 163 8.68 13.92 -16.00
C ASP A 163 9.86 13.63 -16.96
N GLU A 164 9.61 13.67 -18.27
CA GLU A 164 10.58 13.48 -19.37
C GLU A 164 11.82 14.38 -19.22
N ASN A 165 11.65 15.54 -18.58
CA ASN A 165 12.72 16.49 -18.26
C ASN A 165 13.50 16.16 -16.97
N GLY A 166 13.27 15.01 -16.33
CA GLY A 166 13.86 14.65 -15.05
C GLY A 166 13.31 15.44 -13.85
N LEU A 167 12.24 16.20 -14.07
CA LEU A 167 11.62 17.11 -13.11
C LEU A 167 10.47 16.43 -12.36
N TYR A 168 10.13 16.93 -11.16
CA TYR A 168 8.97 16.42 -10.43
C TYR A 168 7.68 16.98 -11.05
N ILE A 169 6.63 16.15 -11.09
CA ILE A 169 5.39 16.40 -11.86
C ILE A 169 4.64 17.66 -11.42
N TYR A 170 4.87 18.11 -10.19
CA TYR A 170 4.49 19.46 -9.76
C TYR A 170 5.70 20.36 -9.91
N LYS A 171 5.79 21.07 -11.05
CA LYS A 171 6.74 22.17 -11.22
C LYS A 171 6.01 23.39 -11.77
N ASP A 172 6.17 24.49 -11.05
CA ASP A 172 5.93 25.89 -11.39
C ASP A 172 4.95 26.17 -12.54
N THR A 173 3.69 26.47 -12.20
CA THR A 173 2.89 27.47 -12.92
C THR A 173 3.24 28.88 -12.45
N VAL A 174 4.53 29.18 -12.35
CA VAL A 174 5.00 30.57 -12.26
C VAL A 174 5.98 30.76 -13.40
N SER A 175 5.43 30.85 -14.61
CA SER A 175 6.05 31.59 -15.69
C SER A 175 6.11 33.05 -15.25
N VAL A 176 7.32 33.52 -14.90
CA VAL A 176 7.67 34.94 -15.03
C VAL A 176 8.40 35.09 -16.34
#